data_AF-A0A2V4DQL4-F1
#
_entry.id   AF-A0A2V4DQL4-F1
#
_cell.length_a   1.000
_cell.length_b   1.000
_cell.length_c   1.000
_cell.angle_alpha   90.00
_cell.angle_beta   90.00
_cell.angle_gamma   90.00
#
_symmetry.space_group_name_H-M   'P 1'
#
loop_
_entity.id
_entity.type
_entity.pdbx_description
1 polymer ?
#
loop_
_entity_poly.entity_id
_entity_poly.type
_entity_poly.pdbx_seq_one_letter_code
_entity_poly.pdbx_strand_id
1 'polypeptide(L)'
;MSNAQQFLMFIGIMSCIILIFCTFIYLLMKLYMFVVKSTIKNSKLTDERLTKMYNNMKVSKDNKSKLIILAIVTGIFCGGVFGGIFYYFLYKKIFSNTYELYKQGMIERNLPL
;
A
#
# COMPACT_ATOMS: atom_id res chain seq x y z
N MET A 1 -27.82 -31.21 -6.32
CA MET A 1 -26.57 -30.69 -5.74
C MET A 1 -26.80 -30.50 -4.25
N SER A 2 -25.94 -31.02 -3.37
CA SER A 2 -26.18 -30.94 -1.92
C SER A 2 -25.84 -29.55 -1.37
N ASN A 3 -26.45 -29.18 -0.24
CA ASN A 3 -26.16 -27.90 0.44
C ASN A 3 -24.66 -27.74 0.76
N ALA A 4 -23.96 -28.84 1.09
CA ALA A 4 -22.52 -28.85 1.33
C ALA A 4 -21.70 -28.53 0.06
N GLN A 5 -22.10 -29.07 -1.10
CA GLN A 5 -21.45 -28.76 -2.38
C GLN A 5 -21.64 -27.30 -2.78
N GLN A 6 -22.83 -26.74 -2.56
CA GLN A 6 -23.11 -25.33 -2.85
C GLN A 6 -22.26 -24.40 -1.96
N PHE A 7 -22.13 -24.74 -0.69
CA PHE A 7 -21.29 -23.99 0.25
C PHE A 7 -19.80 -24.01 -0.13
N LEU A 8 -19.26 -25.17 -0.53
CA LEU A 8 -17.87 -25.28 -1.00
C LEU A 8 -17.64 -24.51 -2.30
N MET A 9 -18.57 -24.56 -3.25
CA MET A 9 -18.48 -23.76 -4.48
C MET A 9 -18.50 -22.27 -4.18
N PHE A 10 -19.35 -21.81 -3.24
CA PHE A 10 -19.37 -20.42 -2.82
C PHE A 10 -18.03 -19.97 -2.24
N ILE A 11 -17.42 -20.75 -1.33
CA ILE A 11 -16.10 -20.45 -0.78
C ILE A 11 -15.03 -20.38 -1.88
N GLY A 12 -15.06 -21.33 -2.83
CA GLY A 12 -14.13 -21.36 -3.96
C GLY A 12 -14.23 -20.11 -4.84
N ILE A 13 -15.45 -19.67 -5.17
CA ILE A 13 -15.69 -18.46 -5.96
C ILE A 13 -15.23 -17.21 -5.20
N MET A 14 -15.61 -17.09 -3.93
CA MET A 14 -15.25 -15.93 -3.10
C MET A 14 -13.73 -15.82 -2.90
N SER A 15 -13.03 -16.93 -2.70
CA SER A 15 -11.58 -16.94 -2.57
C SER A 15 -10.87 -16.53 -3.87
N CYS A 16 -11.38 -16.96 -5.04
CA CYS A 16 -10.85 -16.51 -6.33
C CYS A 16 -11.03 -14.99 -6.52
N ILE A 17 -12.21 -14.45 -6.20
CA ILE A 17 -12.47 -13.01 -6.29
C ILE A 17 -11.51 -12.22 -5.38
N ILE A 18 -11.35 -12.68 -4.14
CA ILE A 18 -10.41 -12.09 -3.17
C ILE A 18 -8.98 -12.09 -3.73
N LEU A 19 -8.51 -13.20 -4.29
CA LEU A 19 -7.16 -13.30 -4.87
C LEU A 19 -6.94 -12.33 -6.03
N ILE A 20 -7.93 -12.17 -6.91
CA ILE A 20 -7.88 -11.20 -8.01
C ILE A 20 -7.76 -9.77 -7.46
N PHE A 21 -8.59 -9.42 -6.47
CA PHE A 21 -8.53 -8.09 -5.83
C PHE A 21 -7.19 -7.84 -5.13
N CYS A 22 -6.69 -8.81 -4.36
CA CYS A 22 -5.38 -8.73 -3.72
C CYS A 22 -4.26 -8.46 -4.74
N THR A 23 -4.29 -9.17 -5.86
CA THR A 23 -3.30 -9.05 -6.93
C THR A 23 -3.39 -7.69 -7.62
N PHE A 24 -4.62 -7.21 -7.88
CA PHE A 24 -4.87 -5.90 -8.46
C PHE A 24 -4.35 -4.77 -7.57
N ILE A 25 -4.64 -4.80 -6.27
CA ILE A 25 -4.14 -3.82 -5.30
C ILE A 25 -2.62 -3.83 -5.25
N TYR A 26 -2.00 -5.01 -5.23
CA TYR A 26 -0.54 -5.13 -5.26
C TYR A 26 0.09 -4.51 -6.51
N LEU A 27 -0.50 -4.74 -7.69
CA LEU A 27 -0.05 -4.15 -8.95
C LEU A 27 -0.17 -2.62 -8.94
N LEU A 28 -1.30 -2.09 -8.48
CA LEU A 28 -1.49 -0.64 -8.32
C LEU A 28 -0.44 -0.02 -7.41
N MET A 29 -0.09 -0.71 -6.32
CA MET A 29 0.93 -0.23 -5.38
C MET A 29 2.34 -0.21 -6.01
N LYS A 30 2.70 -1.24 -6.78
CA LYS A 30 3.97 -1.22 -7.54
C LYS A 30 3.99 -0.10 -8.57
N LEU A 31 2.89 0.09 -9.29
CA LEU A 31 2.77 1.15 -10.28
C LEU A 31 2.92 2.53 -9.62
N TYR A 32 2.27 2.74 -8.48
CA TYR A 32 2.41 3.97 -7.70
C TYR A 32 3.87 4.25 -7.32
N MET A 33 4.58 3.26 -6.75
CA MET A 33 6.00 3.44 -6.39
C MET A 33 6.87 3.76 -7.62
N PHE A 34 6.60 3.11 -8.75
CA PHE A 34 7.30 3.38 -10.01
C PHE A 34 7.06 4.82 -10.49
N VAL A 35 5.80 5.29 -10.47
CA VAL A 35 5.42 6.65 -10.85
C VAL A 35 6.07 7.67 -9.92
N VAL A 36 6.06 7.45 -8.60
CA VAL A 36 6.71 8.34 -7.62
C VAL A 36 8.20 8.44 -7.92
N LYS A 37 8.89 7.31 -8.07
CA LYS A 37 10.33 7.28 -8.40
C LYS A 37 10.63 8.03 -9.70
N SER A 38 9.84 7.80 -10.75
CA SER A 38 9.99 8.48 -12.04
C SER A 38 9.76 9.98 -11.93
N THR A 39 8.78 10.40 -11.13
CA THR A 39 8.44 11.82 -10.92
C THR A 39 9.54 12.57 -10.17
N ILE A 40 10.16 11.93 -9.18
CA ILE A 40 11.30 12.47 -8.43
C ILE A 40 12.51 12.63 -9.35
N LYS A 41 12.87 11.56 -10.10
CA LYS A 41 14.04 11.54 -10.98
C LYS A 41 13.94 12.52 -12.15
N ASN A 42 12.75 12.68 -12.73
CA ASN A 42 12.52 13.57 -13.87
C ASN A 42 12.30 15.04 -13.45
N SER A 43 12.61 15.40 -12.19
CA SER A 43 12.42 16.75 -11.65
C SER A 43 11.01 17.34 -11.82
N LYS A 44 9.99 16.49 -12.01
CA LYS A 44 8.58 16.90 -12.15
C LYS A 44 7.95 17.29 -10.81
N LEU A 45 8.59 16.92 -9.70
CA LEU A 45 8.23 17.35 -8.35
C LEU A 45 9.07 18.58 -7.98
N THR A 46 8.44 19.67 -7.53
CA THR A 46 9.16 20.83 -6.96
C THR A 46 9.74 20.50 -5.59
N ASP A 47 10.78 21.21 -5.16
CA ASP A 47 11.47 20.94 -3.89
C ASP A 47 10.57 21.17 -2.67
N GLU A 48 9.70 22.19 -2.73
CA GLU A 48 8.67 22.41 -1.70
C GLU A 48 7.72 21.22 -1.59
N ARG A 49 7.26 20.69 -2.73
CA ARG A 49 6.37 19.51 -2.74
C ARG A 49 7.10 18.27 -2.28
N LEU A 50 8.36 18.09 -2.66
CA LEU A 50 9.19 16.97 -2.22
C LEU A 50 9.35 16.97 -0.70
N THR A 51 9.72 18.12 -0.13
CA THR A 51 9.88 18.31 1.31
C THR A 51 8.57 18.07 2.06
N LYS A 52 7.45 18.60 1.55
CA LYS A 52 6.11 18.37 2.13
C LYS A 52 5.74 16.89 2.09
N MET A 53 5.97 16.20 0.97
CA MET A 53 5.67 14.77 0.84
C MET A 53 6.55 13.91 1.74
N TYR A 54 7.85 14.22 1.83
CA TYR A 54 8.77 13.56 2.76
C TYR A 54 8.30 13.70 4.22
N ASN A 55 8.00 14.91 4.68
CA ASN A 55 7.55 15.16 6.06
C ASN A 55 6.21 14.47 6.36
N ASN A 56 5.25 14.55 5.44
CA ASN A 56 3.98 13.84 5.57
C ASN A 56 4.17 12.33 5.64
N MET A 57 5.12 11.79 4.87
CA MET A 57 5.41 10.38 4.83
C MET A 57 6.15 9.90 6.09
N LYS A 58 7.04 10.73 6.65
CA LYS A 58 7.71 10.51 7.93
C LYS A 58 6.69 10.29 9.04
N VAL A 59 5.73 11.21 9.18
CA VAL A 59 4.63 11.08 10.16
C VAL A 59 3.75 9.86 9.87
N SER A 60 3.46 9.60 8.59
CA SER A 60 2.57 8.51 8.20
C SER A 60 3.18 7.12 8.40
N LYS A 61 4.51 6.98 8.24
CA LYS A 61 5.25 5.72 8.44
C LYS A 61 5.20 5.27 9.90
N ASP A 62 5.28 6.22 10.83
CA ASP A 62 5.34 5.95 12.27
C ASP A 62 3.95 5.87 12.92
N ASN A 63 2.90 6.31 12.22
CA ASN A 63 1.53 6.25 12.72
C ASN A 63 0.94 4.82 12.62
N LYS A 64 1.24 4.02 13.64
CA LYS A 64 0.77 2.64 13.78
C LYS A 64 -0.76 2.54 13.75
N SER A 65 -1.48 3.48 14.37
CA SER A 65 -2.94 3.48 14.40
C SER A 65 -3.54 3.63 13.00
N LYS A 66 -2.99 4.53 12.18
CA LYS A 66 -3.41 4.71 10.78
C LYS A 66 -3.19 3.44 9.94
N LEU A 67 -2.04 2.78 10.12
CA LEU A 67 -1.73 1.52 9.44
C LEU A 67 -2.70 0.40 9.85
N ILE A 68 -3.02 0.29 11.13
CA ILE A 68 -3.97 -0.71 11.64
C ILE A 68 -5.38 -0.46 11.09
N ILE A 69 -5.87 0.78 11.14
CA ILE A 69 -7.20 1.13 10.62
C ILE A 69 -7.29 0.80 9.13
N LEU A 70 -6.29 1.22 8.34
CA LEU A 70 -6.27 0.94 6.90
C LEU A 70 -6.25 -0.56 6.61
N ALA A 71 -5.45 -1.32 7.36
CA ALA A 71 -5.37 -2.77 7.22
C ALA A 71 -6.67 -3.48 7.59
N ILE A 72 -7.36 -3.04 8.66
CA ILE A 72 -8.66 -3.60 9.07
C ILE A 72 -9.71 -3.30 8.01
N VAL A 73 -9.82 -2.05 7.55
CA VAL A 73 -10.78 -1.65 6.52
C VAL A 73 -10.56 -2.49 5.25
N THR A 74 -9.33 -2.53 4.73
CA THR A 74 -9.03 -3.33 3.53
C THR A 74 -9.20 -4.83 3.77
N GLY A 75 -8.91 -5.32 4.98
CA GLY A 75 -9.15 -6.71 5.38
C GLY A 75 -10.64 -7.08 5.30
N ILE A 76 -11.52 -6.24 5.85
CA ILE A 76 -12.98 -6.44 5.81
C ILE A 76 -13.47 -6.50 4.35
N PHE A 77 -13.03 -5.58 3.50
CA PHE A 77 -13.49 -5.51 2.11
C PHE A 77 -12.86 -6.56 1.19
N CYS A 78 -11.62 -6.99 1.43
CA CYS A 78 -10.84 -7.75 0.46
C CYS A 78 -10.35 -9.11 0.94
N GLY A 79 -10.52 -9.53 2.20
CA GLY A 79 -9.94 -10.81 2.66
C GLY A 79 -10.48 -11.40 3.96
N GLY A 80 -11.55 -10.83 4.53
CA GLY A 80 -12.07 -11.23 5.83
C GLY A 80 -11.08 -11.04 6.98
N VAL A 81 -11.26 -11.78 8.07
CA VAL A 81 -10.52 -11.62 9.33
C VAL A 81 -9.00 -11.82 9.16
N PHE A 82 -8.60 -12.75 8.27
CA PHE A 82 -7.18 -13.03 7.99
C PHE A 82 -6.54 -12.02 7.03
N GLY A 83 -7.32 -11.35 6.20
CA GLY A 83 -6.84 -10.32 5.28
C GLY A 83 -6.21 -9.14 6.02
N GLY A 84 -6.77 -8.73 7.17
CA GLY A 84 -6.29 -7.57 7.93
C GLY A 84 -4.82 -7.67 8.36
N ILE A 85 -4.37 -8.84 8.80
CA ILE A 85 -2.97 -9.06 9.20
C ILE A 85 -2.05 -8.95 8.00
N PHE A 86 -2.41 -9.60 6.88
CA PHE A 86 -1.62 -9.54 5.65
C PHE A 86 -1.50 -8.10 5.13
N TYR A 87 -2.61 -7.37 5.08
CA TYR A 87 -2.62 -5.98 4.64
C TYR A 87 -1.81 -5.06 5.57
N TYR A 88 -1.76 -5.32 6.88
CA TYR A 88 -0.93 -4.55 7.79
C TYR A 88 0.56 -4.60 7.42
N PHE A 89 1.10 -5.81 7.19
CA PHE A 89 2.50 -5.96 6.78
C PHE A 89 2.76 -5.34 5.41
N LEU A 90 1.80 -5.49 4.49
CA LEU A 90 1.89 -4.97 3.14
C LEU A 90 1.92 -3.44 3.12
N TYR A 91 0.99 -2.78 3.84
CA TYR A 91 0.96 -1.33 4.00
C TYR A 91 2.20 -0.82 4.72
N LYS A 92 2.65 -1.48 5.80
CA LYS A 92 3.88 -1.09 6.50
C LYS A 92 5.08 -1.07 5.56
N LYS A 93 5.23 -2.10 4.71
CA LYS A 93 6.30 -2.18 3.71
C LYS A 93 6.22 -1.06 2.67
N ILE A 94 5.02 -0.76 2.18
CA ILE A 94 4.80 0.32 1.19
C ILE A 94 5.14 1.67 1.79
N PHE A 95 4.69 1.93 3.01
CA PHE A 95 4.94 3.20 3.66
C PHE A 95 6.43 3.42 3.89
N SER A 96 7.15 2.36 4.31
CA SER A 96 8.60 2.39 4.42
C SER A 96 9.28 2.64 3.07
N ASN A 97 8.91 1.91 2.02
CA ASN A 97 9.53 2.06 0.70
C ASN A 97 9.29 3.44 0.09
N THR A 98 8.08 3.98 0.23
CA THR A 98 7.71 5.31 -0.27
C THR A 98 8.47 6.39 0.48
N TYR A 99 8.62 6.24 1.80
CA TYR A 99 9.46 7.14 2.60
C TYR A 99 10.93 7.13 2.12
N GLU A 100 11.51 5.95 1.89
CA GLU A 100 12.90 5.86 1.39
C GLU A 100 13.05 6.50 -0.01
N LEU A 101 12.05 6.37 -0.90
CA LEU A 101 12.07 7.05 -2.20
C LEU A 101 12.09 8.57 -2.06
N TYR A 102 11.25 9.14 -1.17
CA TYR A 102 11.27 10.58 -0.92
C TYR A 102 12.58 11.03 -0.25
N LYS A 103 13.09 10.24 0.69
CA LYS A 103 14.38 10.50 1.34
C LYS A 103 15.54 10.52 0.33
N GLN A 104 15.58 9.56 -0.59
CA GLN A 104 16.56 9.55 -1.68
C GLN A 104 16.42 10.79 -2.56
N GLY A 105 15.20 11.17 -2.92
CA GLY A 105 14.96 12.40 -3.68
C GLY A 105 15.46 13.67 -2.97
N MET A 106 15.28 13.74 -1.64
CA MET A 106 15.80 14.86 -0.83
C MET A 106 17.33 14.91 -0.85
N ILE A 107 17.98 13.74 -0.71
CA ILE A 107 19.46 13.62 -0.76
C ILE A 107 20.01 14.01 -2.14
N GLU A 108 19.42 13.49 -3.22
CA GLU A 108 19.86 13.77 -4.59
C GLU A 108 19.81 15.27 -4.94
N ARG A 109 18.95 16.03 -4.25
CA ARG A 109 18.77 17.47 -4.45
C ARG A 109 19.39 18.34 -3.36
N ASN A 110 20.16 17.76 -2.44
CA ASN A 110 20.76 18.46 -1.30
C ASN A 110 19.74 19.27 -0.45
N LEU A 111 18.56 18.70 -0.22
CA LEU A 111 17.50 19.31 0.59
C LEU A 111 17.61 18.87 2.08
N PRO A 112 17.13 19.70 3.03
CA PRO A 112 17.20 19.39 4.47
C PRO A 112 16.29 18.20 4.88
N LEU A 113 16.80 17.28 5.71
CA LEU A 113 16.18 16.00 6.10
C LEU A 113 15.58 15.95 7.52
#